data_AF-A0A4U9DCR6-F1
#
_entry.id   AF-A0A4U9DCR6-F1
#
_cell.length_a   1.000
_cell.length_b   1.000
_cell.length_c   1.000
_cell.angle_alpha   90.00
_cell.angle_beta   90.00
_cell.angle_gamma   90.00
#
_symmetry.space_group_name_H-M   'P 1'
#
loop_
_entity.id
_entity.type
_entity.pdbx_description
1 polymer ?
#
loop_
_entity_poly.entity_id
_entity_poly.type
_entity_poly.pdbx_seq_one_letter_code
_entity_poly.pdbx_strand_id
1 'polypeptide(L)'
;MNGERSLLVLAGAGSGKTSVLVARAGWLLTRGEAAAEQILLLAFGRQAAQEMDERIRERLGSEDISARTFHSLALHIIQQGSKKVPSISQLESDTPARQALLLKNWQQQCREKKAHAKGWRQWLEEEMGWQVPETDFWQDKKIARRMASRLDRWVSLMRMHGGSQAEMIAGAPEEIRELFAKRVKLMAPLLKAWENGAKRGKCGRFLRPDPSGHQYS
;
A
#
# COMPACT_ATOMS: atom_id res chain seq x y z
N MET A 1 -21.68 -0.77 -39.40
CA MET A 1 -21.26 -0.70 -37.99
C MET A 1 -22.43 -0.16 -37.18
N ASN A 2 -23.11 -1.01 -36.40
CA ASN A 2 -24.28 -0.60 -35.62
C ASN A 2 -23.84 0.34 -34.48
N GLY A 3 -24.39 1.56 -34.48
CA GLY A 3 -23.99 2.70 -33.66
C GLY A 3 -24.34 2.64 -32.17
N GLU A 4 -24.06 1.55 -31.48
CA GLU A 4 -24.07 1.54 -30.02
C GLU A 4 -22.70 1.96 -29.50
N ARG A 5 -22.50 3.27 -29.34
CA ARG A 5 -21.26 3.82 -28.75
C ARG A 5 -21.07 3.39 -27.28
N SER A 6 -22.16 3.06 -26.60
CA SER A 6 -22.19 2.63 -25.20
C SER A 6 -23.42 1.73 -24.94
N LEU A 7 -23.21 0.62 -24.23
CA LEU A 7 -24.28 -0.27 -23.77
C LEU A 7 -24.27 -0.35 -22.24
N LEU A 8 -25.41 -0.11 -21.61
CA LEU A 8 -25.60 -0.27 -20.16
C LEU A 8 -26.46 -1.51 -19.90
N VAL A 9 -25.89 -2.51 -19.22
CA VAL A 9 -26.60 -3.73 -18.84
C VAL A 9 -27.06 -3.63 -17.39
N LEU A 10 -28.36 -3.42 -17.18
CA LEU A 10 -29.01 -3.42 -15.87
C LEU A 10 -29.64 -4.78 -15.60
N ALA A 11 -29.25 -5.45 -14.51
CA ALA A 11 -29.86 -6.70 -14.10
C ALA A 11 -29.64 -6.97 -12.60
N GLY A 12 -30.55 -7.75 -11.99
CA GLY A 12 -30.53 -8.09 -10.56
C GLY A 12 -29.30 -8.89 -10.11
N ALA A 13 -29.15 -9.12 -8.80
CA ALA A 13 -28.10 -10.01 -8.29
C ALA A 13 -28.25 -11.42 -8.89
N GLY A 14 -27.15 -12.11 -9.20
CA GLY A 14 -27.17 -13.47 -9.75
C GLY A 14 -27.60 -13.60 -11.22
N SER A 15 -27.99 -12.52 -11.89
CA SER A 15 -28.52 -12.55 -13.27
C SER A 15 -27.49 -12.81 -14.38
N GLY A 16 -26.25 -13.17 -14.05
CA GLY A 16 -25.22 -13.48 -15.05
C GLY A 16 -24.57 -12.28 -15.77
N LYS A 17 -24.64 -11.05 -15.24
CA LYS A 17 -24.00 -9.86 -15.87
C LYS A 17 -22.55 -10.08 -16.29
N THR A 18 -21.75 -10.66 -15.39
CA THR A 18 -20.34 -11.00 -15.65
C THR A 18 -20.22 -12.02 -16.79
N SER A 19 -21.10 -13.02 -16.84
CA SER A 19 -21.14 -14.01 -17.92
C SER A 19 -21.49 -13.39 -19.27
N VAL A 20 -22.39 -12.41 -19.30
CA VAL A 20 -22.74 -11.66 -20.52
C VAL A 20 -21.54 -10.84 -21.02
N LEU A 21 -20.81 -10.17 -20.11
CA LEU A 21 -19.60 -9.43 -20.49
C LEU A 21 -18.51 -10.33 -21.08
N VAL A 22 -18.24 -11.48 -20.45
CA VAL A 22 -17.26 -12.46 -20.97
C VAL A 22 -17.71 -13.02 -22.33
N ALA A 23 -18.98 -13.37 -22.48
CA ALA A 23 -19.52 -13.84 -23.75
C ALA A 23 -19.43 -12.78 -24.86
N ARG A 24 -19.65 -11.49 -24.50
CA ARG A 24 -19.50 -10.38 -25.44
C ARG A 24 -18.06 -10.20 -25.90
N ALA A 25 -17.09 -10.28 -24.99
CA ALA A 25 -15.68 -10.23 -25.33
C ALA A 25 -15.29 -11.37 -26.29
N GLY A 26 -15.73 -12.60 -25.99
CA GLY A 26 -15.52 -13.75 -26.87
C GLY A 26 -16.16 -13.58 -28.25
N TRP A 27 -17.38 -13.05 -28.30
CA TRP A 27 -18.06 -12.78 -29.56
C TRP A 27 -17.31 -11.77 -30.44
N LEU A 28 -16.73 -10.72 -29.84
CA LEU A 28 -15.92 -9.73 -30.57
C LEU A 28 -14.67 -10.37 -31.19
N LEU A 29 -14.00 -11.25 -30.43
CA LEU A 29 -12.85 -12.00 -30.92
C LEU A 29 -13.22 -12.94 -32.07
N THR A 30 -14.24 -13.80 -31.87
CA THR A 30 -14.62 -14.83 -32.86
C THR A 30 -15.09 -14.22 -34.17
N ARG A 31 -15.67 -13.01 -34.13
CA ARG A 31 -16.09 -12.29 -35.34
C ARG A 31 -15.01 -11.43 -35.97
N GLY A 32 -13.83 -11.31 -35.36
CA GLY A 32 -12.76 -10.43 -35.84
C GLY A 32 -13.12 -8.94 -35.75
N GLU A 33 -14.09 -8.58 -34.90
CA GLU A 33 -14.51 -7.19 -34.68
C GLU A 33 -13.54 -6.44 -33.75
N ALA A 34 -12.74 -7.18 -32.98
CA ALA A 34 -11.63 -6.66 -32.18
C ALA A 34 -10.55 -7.75 -31.98
N ALA A 35 -9.29 -7.33 -31.94
CA ALA A 35 -8.19 -8.14 -31.44
C ALA A 35 -8.19 -8.15 -29.90
N ALA A 36 -7.54 -9.14 -29.28
CA ALA A 36 -7.55 -9.30 -27.82
C ALA A 36 -6.97 -8.08 -27.08
N GLU A 37 -5.90 -7.50 -27.61
CA GLU A 37 -5.25 -6.30 -27.09
C GLU A 37 -6.12 -5.03 -27.18
N GLN A 38 -7.20 -5.06 -27.97
CA GLN A 38 -8.16 -3.97 -28.11
C GLN A 38 -9.32 -4.09 -27.10
N ILE A 39 -9.40 -5.19 -26.35
CA ILE A 39 -10.46 -5.47 -25.38
C ILE A 39 -9.95 -5.25 -23.95
N LEU A 40 -10.53 -4.26 -23.26
CA LEU A 40 -10.24 -3.98 -21.84
C LEU A 40 -11.42 -4.37 -20.96
N LEU A 41 -11.23 -5.35 -20.08
CA LEU A 41 -12.19 -5.72 -19.05
C LEU A 41 -11.77 -5.14 -17.70
N LEU A 42 -12.70 -4.46 -17.02
CA LEU A 42 -12.48 -3.82 -15.73
C LEU A 42 -13.38 -4.38 -14.63
N ALA A 43 -12.79 -4.64 -13.47
CA ALA A 43 -13.48 -5.08 -12.27
C ALA A 43 -13.13 -4.19 -11.06
N PHE A 44 -14.03 -4.12 -10.09
CA PHE A 44 -13.84 -3.26 -8.92
C PHE A 44 -12.76 -3.78 -7.95
N GLY A 45 -12.67 -5.10 -7.79
CA GLY A 45 -11.75 -5.75 -6.86
C GLY A 45 -10.92 -6.85 -7.51
N ARG A 46 -9.82 -7.25 -6.86
CA ARG A 46 -8.92 -8.30 -7.36
C ARG A 46 -9.63 -9.65 -7.50
N GLN A 47 -10.45 -10.03 -6.52
CA GLN A 47 -11.20 -11.28 -6.57
C GLN A 47 -12.16 -11.30 -7.77
N ALA A 48 -12.86 -10.21 -8.05
CA ALA A 48 -13.76 -10.11 -9.20
C ALA A 48 -13.00 -10.14 -10.55
N ALA A 49 -11.79 -9.57 -10.60
CA ALA A 49 -10.94 -9.68 -11.78
C ALA A 49 -10.49 -11.15 -12.00
N GLN A 50 -10.03 -11.83 -10.95
CA GLN A 50 -9.61 -13.23 -10.99
C GLN A 50 -10.76 -14.16 -11.43
N GLU A 51 -11.95 -13.97 -10.86
CA GLU A 51 -13.14 -14.74 -11.25
C GLU A 51 -13.52 -14.49 -12.72
N MET A 52 -13.33 -13.27 -13.22
CA MET A 52 -13.58 -12.95 -14.62
C MET A 52 -12.53 -13.61 -15.54
N ASP A 53 -11.26 -13.63 -15.15
CA ASP A 53 -10.18 -14.34 -15.86
C ASP A 53 -10.43 -15.84 -15.92
N GLU A 54 -10.84 -16.46 -14.80
CA GLU A 54 -11.22 -17.87 -14.75
C GLU A 54 -12.35 -18.17 -15.73
N ARG A 55 -13.40 -17.35 -15.74
CA ARG A 55 -14.53 -17.51 -16.68
C ARG A 55 -14.11 -17.32 -18.14
N ILE A 56 -13.18 -16.41 -18.43
CA ILE A 56 -12.62 -16.21 -19.78
C ILE A 56 -11.90 -17.48 -20.22
N ARG A 57 -11.01 -18.01 -19.37
CA ARG A 57 -10.27 -19.24 -19.65
C ARG A 57 -11.22 -20.42 -19.87
N GLU A 58 -12.20 -20.59 -18.99
CA GLU A 58 -13.19 -21.68 -19.08
C GLU A 58 -14.06 -21.61 -20.34
N ARG A 59 -14.51 -20.41 -20.73
CA ARG A 59 -15.50 -20.25 -21.80
C ARG A 59 -14.88 -20.02 -23.18
N LEU A 60 -13.73 -19.36 -23.23
CA LEU A 60 -13.09 -18.93 -24.47
C LEU A 60 -11.81 -19.72 -24.76
N GLY A 61 -11.27 -20.45 -23.76
CA GLY A 61 -10.01 -21.20 -23.92
C GLY A 61 -8.80 -20.31 -24.22
N SER A 62 -8.88 -19.01 -23.92
CA SER A 62 -7.86 -18.01 -24.21
C SER A 62 -7.38 -17.35 -22.93
N GLU A 63 -6.08 -17.05 -22.88
CA GLU A 63 -5.46 -16.20 -21.85
C GLU A 63 -5.10 -14.81 -22.39
N ASP A 64 -5.46 -14.52 -23.64
CA ASP A 64 -5.07 -13.29 -24.33
C ASP A 64 -5.89 -12.07 -23.86
N ILE A 65 -7.08 -12.32 -23.30
CA ILE A 65 -7.89 -11.31 -22.62
C ILE A 65 -7.74 -11.50 -21.11
N SER A 66 -7.38 -10.42 -20.42
CA SER A 66 -7.33 -10.37 -18.96
C SER A 66 -8.16 -9.22 -18.40
N ALA A 67 -8.88 -9.49 -17.32
CA ALA A 67 -9.58 -8.51 -16.51
C ALA A 67 -8.61 -7.80 -15.57
N ARG A 68 -8.80 -6.49 -15.41
CA ARG A 68 -7.96 -5.64 -14.56
C ARG A 68 -8.81 -4.86 -13.57
N THR A 69 -8.20 -4.52 -12.44
CA THR A 69 -8.74 -3.44 -11.59
C THR A 69 -8.33 -2.07 -12.14
N PHE A 70 -9.05 -1.02 -11.76
CA PHE A 70 -8.65 0.36 -12.06
C PHE A 70 -7.23 0.67 -11.59
N HIS A 71 -6.83 0.18 -10.40
CA HIS A 71 -5.50 0.37 -9.86
C HIS A 71 -4.41 -0.31 -10.73
N SER A 72 -4.64 -1.55 -11.15
CA SER A 72 -3.69 -2.26 -12.03
C SER A 72 -3.61 -1.64 -13.42
N LEU A 73 -4.74 -1.13 -13.95
CA LEU A 73 -4.75 -0.41 -15.22
C LEU A 73 -3.96 0.90 -15.11
N ALA A 74 -4.21 1.70 -14.08
CA ALA A 74 -3.51 2.96 -13.85
C ALA A 74 -1.99 2.74 -13.73
N LEU A 75 -1.57 1.73 -12.96
CA LEU A 75 -0.16 1.39 -12.83
C LEU A 75 0.46 1.00 -14.19
N HIS A 76 -0.26 0.20 -14.99
CA HIS A 76 0.20 -0.20 -16.31
C HIS A 76 0.35 1.00 -17.26
N ILE A 77 -0.63 1.91 -17.30
CA ILE A 77 -0.55 3.14 -18.12
C ILE A 77 0.65 3.99 -17.70
N ILE A 78 0.86 4.17 -16.39
CA ILE A 78 1.99 4.94 -15.87
C ILE A 78 3.32 4.27 -16.27
N GLN A 79 3.41 2.94 -16.22
CA GLN A 79 4.61 2.21 -16.65
C GLN A 79 4.91 2.39 -18.14
N GLN A 80 3.89 2.45 -18.99
CA GLN A 80 4.07 2.69 -20.43
C GLN A 80 4.53 4.13 -20.72
N GLY A 81 4.03 5.11 -19.94
CA GLY A 81 4.36 6.53 -20.12
C GLY A 81 5.62 7.02 -19.40
N SER A 82 6.16 6.23 -18.45
CA SER A 82 7.29 6.63 -17.60
C SER A 82 8.42 5.60 -17.65
N LYS A 83 9.67 6.05 -17.86
CA LYS A 83 10.87 5.21 -17.70
C LYS A 83 11.09 4.69 -16.27
N LYS A 84 10.32 5.19 -15.29
CA LYS A 84 10.43 4.83 -13.87
C LYS A 84 9.11 4.23 -13.40
N VAL A 85 9.13 2.92 -13.14
CA VAL A 85 8.00 2.22 -12.51
C VAL A 85 7.78 2.79 -11.11
N PRO A 86 6.57 3.25 -10.76
CA PRO A 86 6.25 3.61 -9.39
C PRO A 86 6.28 2.34 -8.54
N SER A 87 7.40 2.10 -7.83
CA SER A 87 7.45 1.06 -6.83
C SER A 87 6.69 1.55 -5.60
N ILE A 88 5.50 0.99 -5.38
CA ILE A 88 4.80 1.08 -4.10
C ILE A 88 5.54 0.11 -3.17
N SER A 89 6.19 0.64 -2.14
CA SER A 89 6.90 -0.20 -1.18
C SER A 89 5.92 -1.15 -0.47
N GLN A 90 6.32 -2.39 -0.18
CA GLN A 90 5.47 -3.32 0.58
C GLN A 90 5.00 -2.73 1.91
N LEU A 91 5.82 -1.87 2.54
CA LEU A 91 5.46 -1.15 3.76
C LEU A 91 4.28 -0.19 3.60
N GLU A 92 3.91 0.20 2.38
CA GLU A 92 2.72 1.01 2.12
C GLU A 92 1.44 0.18 2.19
N SER A 93 1.49 -1.06 1.71
CA SER A 93 0.34 -1.95 1.63
C SER A 93 0.22 -2.95 2.79
N ASP A 94 1.32 -3.24 3.48
CA ASP A 94 1.40 -4.24 4.55
C ASP A 94 1.47 -3.56 5.93
N THR A 95 0.31 -3.44 6.56
CA THR A 95 0.16 -2.83 7.89
C THR A 95 0.90 -3.60 8.99
N PRO A 96 0.80 -4.95 9.09
CA PRO A 96 1.61 -5.73 10.02
C PRO A 96 3.12 -5.48 9.88
N ALA A 97 3.66 -5.51 8.66
CA ALA A 97 5.08 -5.28 8.42
C ALA A 97 5.51 -3.86 8.82
N ARG A 98 4.70 -2.85 8.51
CA ARG A 98 4.95 -1.45 8.90
C ARG A 98 4.94 -1.28 10.42
N GLN A 99 3.97 -1.86 11.10
CA GLN A 99 3.87 -1.84 12.57
C GLN A 99 5.07 -2.52 13.22
N ALA A 100 5.52 -3.68 12.71
CA ALA A 100 6.70 -4.38 13.20
C ALA A 100 7.97 -3.53 13.05
N LEU A 101 8.15 -2.86 11.89
CA LEU A 101 9.28 -1.96 11.66
C LEU A 101 9.29 -0.78 12.63
N LEU A 102 8.15 -0.12 12.80
CA LEU A 102 8.02 1.02 13.71
C LEU A 102 8.28 0.61 15.16
N LEU A 103 7.73 -0.52 15.59
CA LEU A 103 7.91 -1.06 16.93
C LEU A 103 9.38 -1.38 17.21
N LYS A 104 10.07 -2.05 16.26
CA LYS A 104 11.50 -2.38 16.39
C LYS A 104 12.34 -1.12 16.58
N ASN A 105 12.11 -0.09 15.76
CA ASN A 105 12.86 1.17 15.86
C ASN A 105 12.55 1.92 17.16
N TRP A 106 11.30 1.89 17.62
CA TRP A 106 10.92 2.50 18.90
C TRP A 106 11.60 1.82 20.09
N GLN A 107 11.62 0.49 20.13
CA GLN A 107 12.34 -0.28 21.14
C GLN A 107 13.85 0.01 21.11
N GLN A 108 14.43 0.08 19.92
CA GLN A 108 15.84 0.43 19.74
C GLN A 108 16.17 1.82 20.30
N GLN A 109 15.34 2.83 20.00
CA GLN A 109 15.54 4.18 20.55
C GLN A 109 15.49 4.21 22.08
N CYS A 110 14.54 3.49 22.68
CA CYS A 110 14.42 3.43 24.13
C CYS A 110 15.63 2.74 24.77
N ARG A 111 16.18 1.71 24.12
CA ARG A 111 17.38 1.00 24.58
C ARG A 111 18.65 1.84 24.45
N GLU A 112 18.83 2.53 23.34
CA GLU A 112 20.10 3.23 23.03
C GLU A 112 20.26 4.57 23.75
N LYS A 113 19.16 5.28 24.04
CA LYS A 113 19.20 6.62 24.61
C LYS A 113 18.22 6.76 25.77
N LYS A 114 18.75 6.89 27.00
CA LYS A 114 17.94 7.16 28.21
C LYS A 114 17.03 8.39 28.06
N ALA A 115 17.50 9.44 27.37
CA ALA A 115 16.67 10.61 27.08
C ALA A 115 15.45 10.29 26.21
N HIS A 116 15.58 9.40 25.23
CA HIS A 116 14.45 8.94 24.41
C HIS A 116 13.50 8.09 25.25
N ALA A 117 14.01 7.13 26.02
CA ALA A 117 13.18 6.32 26.92
C ALA A 117 12.36 7.20 27.89
N LYS A 118 13.01 8.20 28.50
CA LYS A 118 12.33 9.19 29.37
C LYS A 118 11.26 9.98 28.62
N GLY A 119 11.57 10.50 27.43
CA GLY A 119 10.60 11.25 26.62
C GLY A 119 9.40 10.40 26.18
N TRP A 120 9.64 9.15 25.78
CA TRP A 120 8.58 8.20 25.43
C TRP A 120 7.71 7.83 26.63
N ARG A 121 8.32 7.61 27.79
CA ARG A 121 7.58 7.35 29.03
C ARG A 121 6.70 8.54 29.40
N GLN A 122 7.29 9.74 29.46
CA GLN A 122 6.55 10.98 29.78
C GLN A 122 5.36 11.15 28.84
N TRP A 123 5.56 10.94 27.54
CA TRP A 123 4.46 11.02 26.58
C TRP A 123 3.37 9.96 26.83
N LEU A 124 3.76 8.72 27.14
CA LEU A 124 2.83 7.64 27.46
C LEU A 124 2.08 7.82 28.79
N GLU A 125 2.61 8.60 29.72
CA GLU A 125 1.94 8.89 30.99
C GLU A 125 1.02 10.11 30.84
N GLU A 126 1.54 11.24 30.35
CA GLU A 126 0.86 12.54 30.36
C GLU A 126 -0.29 12.63 29.36
N GLU A 127 -0.07 12.22 28.11
CA GLU A 127 -1.09 12.34 27.06
C GLU A 127 -2.03 11.15 27.00
N MET A 128 -1.48 10.02 27.44
CA MET A 128 -2.06 8.73 27.18
C MET A 128 -2.72 8.17 28.43
N GLY A 129 -2.37 8.67 29.61
CA GLY A 129 -2.84 8.18 30.89
C GLY A 129 -2.46 6.72 31.11
N TRP A 130 -1.36 6.24 30.53
CA TRP A 130 -0.95 4.84 30.71
C TRP A 130 -0.13 4.70 31.97
N GLN A 131 -0.34 3.58 32.66
CA GLN A 131 0.59 3.13 33.69
C GLN A 131 1.79 2.50 32.99
N VAL A 132 2.95 3.14 33.12
CA VAL A 132 4.19 2.72 32.45
C VAL A 132 5.21 2.29 33.52
N PRO A 133 5.78 1.08 33.43
CA PRO A 133 6.87 0.67 34.31
C PRO A 133 8.10 1.60 34.24
N GLU A 134 8.82 1.77 35.34
CA GLU A 134 10.02 2.63 35.40
C GLU A 134 11.15 2.16 34.50
N THR A 135 11.32 0.84 34.44
CA THR A 135 12.39 0.21 33.68
C THR A 135 11.82 -0.63 32.55
N ASP A 136 12.49 -0.62 31.40
CA ASP A 136 12.25 -1.55 30.29
C ASP A 136 10.80 -1.64 29.79
N PHE A 137 10.00 -0.59 29.98
CA PHE A 137 8.58 -0.57 29.57
C PHE A 137 8.37 -0.82 28.06
N TRP A 138 9.40 -0.56 27.24
CA TRP A 138 9.39 -0.86 25.80
C TRP A 138 9.39 -2.37 25.49
N GLN A 139 9.68 -3.21 26.47
CA GLN A 139 9.61 -4.68 26.37
C GLN A 139 8.25 -5.25 26.79
N ASP A 140 7.40 -4.45 27.45
CA ASP A 140 6.07 -4.88 27.85
C ASP A 140 5.19 -5.16 26.62
N LYS A 141 4.64 -6.38 26.52
CA LYS A 141 3.86 -6.82 25.35
C LYS A 141 2.58 -6.01 25.16
N LYS A 142 1.91 -5.57 26.23
CA LYS A 142 0.68 -4.77 26.16
C LYS A 142 1.00 -3.36 25.66
N ILE A 143 2.04 -2.73 26.20
CA ILE A 143 2.51 -1.40 25.76
C ILE A 143 2.96 -1.48 24.31
N ALA A 144 3.80 -2.46 23.95
CA ALA A 144 4.31 -2.66 22.60
C ALA A 144 3.19 -2.82 21.56
N ARG A 145 2.18 -3.66 21.84
CA ARG A 145 1.04 -3.87 20.93
C ARG A 145 0.24 -2.59 20.70
N ARG A 146 -0.05 -1.84 21.77
CA ARG A 146 -0.78 -0.57 21.67
C ARG A 146 0.05 0.49 20.95
N MET A 147 1.34 0.57 21.26
CA MET A 147 2.30 1.50 20.67
C MET A 147 2.41 1.30 19.16
N ALA A 148 2.54 0.06 18.68
CA ALA A 148 2.67 -0.23 17.25
C ALA A 148 1.52 0.37 16.42
N SER A 149 0.27 0.18 16.85
CA SER A 149 -0.91 0.74 16.18
C SER A 149 -0.98 2.27 16.22
N ARG A 150 -0.39 2.91 17.25
CA ARG A 150 -0.38 4.36 17.41
C ARG A 150 0.71 5.01 16.59
N LEU A 151 1.92 4.45 16.60
CA LEU A 151 3.01 4.90 15.75
C LEU A 151 2.59 4.87 14.27
N ASP A 152 1.89 3.81 13.87
CA ASP A 152 1.36 3.66 12.52
C ASP A 152 0.37 4.76 12.13
N ARG A 153 -0.60 5.07 13.00
CA ARG A 153 -1.55 6.17 12.82
C ARG A 153 -0.86 7.53 12.74
N TRP A 154 0.10 7.78 13.61
CA TRP A 154 0.85 9.03 13.62
C TRP A 154 1.70 9.22 12.37
N VAL A 155 2.42 8.19 11.94
CA VAL A 155 3.18 8.22 10.69
C VAL A 155 2.24 8.48 9.52
N SER A 156 1.06 7.85 9.50
CA SER A 156 0.04 8.12 8.48
C SER A 156 -0.43 9.57 8.47
N LEU A 157 -0.70 10.17 9.64
CA LEU A 157 -1.10 11.57 9.76
C LEU A 157 -0.01 12.53 9.26
N MET A 158 1.24 12.33 9.69
CA MET A 158 2.37 13.16 9.23
C MET A 158 2.56 13.07 7.71
N ARG A 159 2.33 11.89 7.12
CA ARG A 159 2.41 11.71 5.67
C ARG A 159 1.29 12.42 4.90
N MET A 160 0.09 12.53 5.48
CA MET A 160 -1.05 13.18 4.83
C MET A 160 -0.93 14.70 4.81
N HIS A 161 -0.33 15.30 5.85
CA HIS A 161 -0.14 16.76 5.89
C HIS A 161 0.90 17.27 4.89
N GLY A 162 1.86 16.43 4.48
CA GLY A 162 2.96 16.83 3.61
C GLY A 162 3.89 17.88 4.26
N GLY A 163 4.97 18.25 3.58
CA GLY A 163 5.90 19.28 4.08
C GLY A 163 6.95 18.80 5.09
N SER A 164 7.78 19.74 5.52
CA SER A 164 8.86 19.55 6.49
C SER A 164 8.33 19.53 7.93
N GLN A 165 9.10 18.95 8.84
CA GLN A 165 8.78 18.97 10.27
C GLN A 165 8.64 20.39 10.83
N ALA A 166 9.41 21.33 10.29
CA ALA A 166 9.34 22.74 10.70
C ALA A 166 8.00 23.38 10.30
N GLU A 167 7.52 23.12 9.09
CA GLU A 167 6.23 23.63 8.60
C GLU A 167 5.06 23.05 9.40
N MET A 168 5.09 21.75 9.71
CA MET A 168 4.08 21.14 10.59
C MET A 168 4.05 21.78 11.97
N ILE A 169 5.22 22.07 12.57
CA ILE A 169 5.31 22.70 13.88
C ILE A 169 4.80 24.15 13.80
N ALA A 170 5.14 24.89 12.76
CA ALA A 170 4.70 26.27 12.56
C ALA A 170 3.16 26.37 12.43
N GLY A 171 2.54 25.38 11.79
CA GLY A 171 1.08 25.30 11.62
C GLY A 171 0.31 24.88 12.87
N ALA A 172 0.98 24.49 13.97
CA ALA A 172 0.31 24.11 15.21
C ALA A 172 -0.20 25.35 15.99
N PRO A 173 -1.37 25.25 16.66
CA PRO A 173 -1.86 26.27 17.58
C PRO A 173 -0.80 26.64 18.62
N GLU A 174 -0.74 27.92 18.98
CA GLU A 174 0.33 28.49 19.81
C GLU A 174 0.43 27.82 21.18
N GLU A 175 -0.72 27.49 21.75
CA GLU A 175 -0.87 26.89 23.08
C GLU A 175 -0.23 25.50 23.16
N ILE A 176 -0.17 24.77 22.04
CA ILE A 176 0.35 23.40 21.99
C ILE A 176 1.64 23.29 21.17
N ARG A 177 2.13 24.39 20.58
CA ARG A 177 3.24 24.38 19.61
C ARG A 177 4.53 23.79 20.19
N GLU A 178 4.89 24.18 21.41
CA GLU A 178 6.09 23.65 22.07
C GLU A 178 5.98 22.14 22.36
N LEU A 179 4.82 21.73 22.86
CA LEU A 179 4.54 20.34 23.20
C LEU A 179 4.51 19.47 21.94
N PHE A 180 3.89 19.97 20.87
CA PHE A 180 3.88 19.33 19.56
C PHE A 180 5.30 19.23 18.98
N ALA A 181 6.12 20.27 19.09
CA ALA A 181 7.51 20.25 18.64
C ALA A 181 8.35 19.17 19.33
N LYS A 182 8.18 18.99 20.66
CA LYS A 182 8.83 17.91 21.42
C LYS A 182 8.44 16.53 20.88
N ARG A 183 7.15 16.32 20.55
CA ARG A 183 6.63 15.06 19.98
C ARG A 183 7.17 14.79 18.59
N VAL A 184 7.11 15.77 17.71
CA VAL A 184 7.64 15.65 16.34
C VAL A 184 9.12 15.27 16.38
N LYS A 185 9.91 15.89 17.26
CA LYS A 185 11.33 15.52 17.46
C LYS A 185 11.52 14.09 17.95
N LEU A 186 10.67 13.61 18.86
CA LEU A 186 10.73 12.24 19.36
C LEU A 186 10.37 11.21 18.27
N MET A 187 9.44 11.54 17.38
CA MET A 187 8.98 10.68 16.29
C MET A 187 9.83 10.78 15.02
N ALA A 188 10.58 11.87 14.84
CA ALA A 188 11.40 12.14 13.65
C ALA A 188 12.30 10.97 13.23
N PRO A 189 13.01 10.26 14.13
CA PRO A 189 13.85 9.14 13.71
C PRO A 189 13.03 7.92 13.28
N LEU A 190 11.80 7.74 13.80
CA LEU A 190 10.89 6.67 13.34
C LEU A 190 10.37 6.95 11.93
N LEU A 191 10.02 8.21 11.64
CA LEU A 191 9.61 8.63 10.30
C LEU A 191 10.76 8.39 9.30
N LYS A 192 11.98 8.79 9.65
CA LYS A 192 13.18 8.56 8.82
C LYS A 192 13.46 7.06 8.61
N ALA A 193 13.31 6.25 9.65
CA ALA A 193 13.47 4.79 9.54
C ALA A 193 12.42 4.17 8.60
N TRP A 194 11.17 4.63 8.68
CA TRP A 194 10.10 4.23 7.77
C TRP A 194 10.40 4.67 6.33
N GLU A 195 10.77 5.93 6.08
CA GLU A 195 11.11 6.42 4.75
C GLU A 195 12.26 5.62 4.12
N ASN A 196 13.27 5.28 4.93
CA ASN A 196 14.39 4.45 4.49
C ASN A 196 13.96 3.01 4.19
N GLY A 197 13.11 2.41 5.02
CA GLY A 197 12.51 1.11 4.74
C GLY A 197 11.66 1.14 3.46
N ALA A 198 10.88 2.19 3.28
CA ALA A 198 10.05 2.40 2.11
C ALA A 198 10.90 2.48 0.84
N LYS A 199 12.00 3.25 0.87
CA LYS A 199 12.99 3.36 -0.21
C LYS A 199 13.73 2.04 -0.48
N ARG A 200 14.12 1.28 0.54
CA ARG A 200 14.76 -0.05 0.38
C ARG A 200 13.83 -1.07 -0.27
N GLY A 201 12.53 -1.04 0.04
CA GLY A 201 11.52 -1.84 -0.66
C GLY A 201 11.39 -1.51 -2.15
N LYS A 202 11.77 -0.29 -2.57
CA LYS A 202 11.87 0.09 -3.99
C LYS A 202 13.15 -0.41 -4.67
N CYS A 203 14.21 -0.66 -3.90
CA CYS A 203 15.52 -1.07 -4.40
C CYS A 203 15.70 -2.60 -4.41
N GLY A 204 14.97 -3.33 -3.54
CA GLY A 204 15.16 -4.77 -3.32
C GLY A 204 14.59 -5.73 -4.38
N ARG A 205 14.30 -5.28 -5.61
CA ARG A 205 13.87 -6.16 -6.71
C ARG A 205 14.64 -5.92 -8.02
N PHE A 206 15.89 -5.47 -7.89
CA PHE A 206 16.90 -5.57 -8.92
C PHE A 206 18.05 -6.37 -8.31
N LEU A 207 18.57 -7.37 -9.04
CA LEU A 207 19.55 -8.40 -8.65
C LEU A 207 18.93 -9.73 -8.15
N ARG A 208 18.59 -10.62 -9.09
CA ARG A 208 19.49 -11.70 -9.56
C ARG A 208 18.96 -12.23 -10.92
N PRO A 209 19.75 -12.24 -12.00
CA PRO A 209 19.57 -13.22 -13.06
C PRO A 209 19.99 -14.60 -12.54
N ASP A 210 19.19 -15.60 -12.88
CA ASP A 210 19.48 -17.02 -12.65
C ASP A 210 20.74 -17.44 -13.44
N PRO A 211 21.79 -17.99 -12.80
CA PRO A 211 22.94 -18.52 -13.51
C PRO A 211 22.70 -20.00 -13.84
N SER A 212 21.73 -20.27 -14.70
CA SER A 212 21.64 -21.58 -15.36
C SER A 212 21.51 -21.35 -16.86
N GLY A 213 22.66 -21.25 -17.51
CA GLY A 213 22.75 -21.36 -18.95
C GLY A 213 22.28 -22.75 -19.37
N HIS A 214 21.30 -22.80 -20.27
CA HIS A 214 21.13 -23.93 -21.19
C HIS A 214 21.21 -23.37 -22.60
N GLN A 215 22.32 -23.71 -23.24
CA GLN A 215 22.53 -23.62 -24.67
C GLN A 215 21.51 -24.51 -25.37
N TYR A 216 20.85 -23.99 -26.40
CA TYR A 216 20.37 -24.82 -27.49
C TYR A 216 21.06 -24.35 -28.76
N SER A 217 21.82 -25.29 -29.33
CA SER A 217 22.21 -25.31 -30.74
C SER A 217 21.00 -25.51 -31.63
#